data_AF-A0A124H9A2-F1
#
_entry.id   AF-A0A124H9A2-F1
#
_cell.length_a   1.000
_cell.length_b   1.000
_cell.length_c   1.000
_cell.angle_alpha   90.00
_cell.angle_beta   90.00
_cell.angle_gamma   90.00
#
_symmetry.space_group_name_H-M   'P 1'
#
loop_
_entity.id
_entity.type
_entity.pdbx_description
1 polymer ?
#
loop_
_entity_poly.entity_id
_entity_poly.type
_entity_poly.pdbx_seq_one_letter_code
_entity_poly.pdbx_strand_id
1 'polypeptide(L)'
;MAEAVAPKVRAAQRRIVSTITSSGVLNRDGLALWREAGCGEWKATAAEIGQDLELLEVPYTIVTAFRFPLASSYNKPMRRGEEVRIARGDLTHLTRWMPSLKETIGDIPEDCHGWAFRLFQPRAEGMAIVNLALLADWPAWSKKQARAAGLVCAECDYDLRKFKDETRLPYDIRLPERPKTRRLACGQCCDHGLDEMERLAQLTGKPS
;
A
#
# COMPACT_ATOMS: atom_id res chain seq x y z
N MET A 1 6.05 -36.11 -20.89
CA MET A 1 6.73 -35.21 -21.85
C MET A 1 6.31 -33.79 -21.49
N ALA A 2 7.25 -32.91 -21.15
CA ALA A 2 6.93 -31.51 -20.88
C ALA A 2 6.53 -30.84 -22.20
N GLU A 3 5.31 -30.33 -22.26
CA GLU A 3 4.78 -29.64 -23.44
C GLU A 3 5.66 -28.43 -23.78
N ALA A 4 6.00 -28.27 -25.06
CA ALA A 4 6.88 -27.19 -25.50
C ALA A 4 6.16 -25.85 -25.33
N VAL A 5 6.58 -25.05 -24.35
CA VAL A 5 6.04 -23.72 -24.09
C VAL A 5 6.17 -22.85 -25.34
N ALA A 6 5.07 -22.26 -25.79
CA ALA A 6 5.02 -21.41 -26.98
C ALA A 6 6.02 -20.23 -26.88
N PRO A 7 6.66 -19.81 -27.99
CA PRO A 7 7.68 -18.74 -27.96
C PRO A 7 7.22 -17.44 -27.31
N LYS A 8 5.96 -17.03 -27.53
CA LYS A 8 5.36 -15.83 -26.93
C LYS A 8 5.26 -15.94 -25.41
N VAL A 9 4.87 -17.10 -24.88
CA VAL A 9 4.78 -17.36 -23.43
C VAL A 9 6.17 -17.32 -22.80
N ARG A 10 7.19 -17.89 -23.46
CA ARG A 10 8.59 -17.80 -23.00
C ARG A 10 9.13 -16.37 -23.01
N ALA A 11 8.73 -15.55 -23.97
CA ALA A 11 9.10 -14.14 -24.01
C ALA A 11 8.43 -13.34 -22.87
N ALA A 12 7.13 -13.57 -22.62
CA ALA A 12 6.40 -12.99 -21.50
C ALA A 12 7.05 -13.38 -20.16
N GLN A 13 7.37 -14.66 -19.96
CA GLN A 13 8.09 -15.16 -18.79
C GLN A 13 9.37 -14.35 -18.54
N ARG A 14 10.23 -14.17 -19.55
CA ARG A 14 11.50 -13.45 -19.40
C ARG A 14 11.27 -11.99 -19.01
N ARG A 15 10.28 -11.32 -19.60
CA ARG A 15 9.93 -9.92 -19.26
C ARG A 15 9.42 -9.79 -17.84
N ILE A 16 8.55 -10.70 -17.39
CA ILE A 16 8.02 -10.72 -16.02
C ILE A 16 9.14 -11.01 -15.01
N VAL A 17 9.98 -12.01 -15.24
CA VAL A 17 11.11 -12.33 -14.35
C VAL A 17 12.06 -11.14 -14.21
N SER A 18 12.39 -10.47 -15.32
CA SER A 18 13.24 -9.26 -15.32
C SER A 18 12.56 -8.11 -14.56
N THR A 19 11.27 -7.90 -14.79
CA THR A 19 10.46 -6.87 -14.14
C THR A 19 10.38 -7.06 -12.63
N ILE A 20 10.17 -8.29 -12.17
CA ILE A 20 10.11 -8.64 -10.74
C ILE A 20 11.46 -8.43 -10.09
N THR A 21 12.53 -8.95 -10.71
CA THR A 21 13.89 -8.81 -10.15
C THR A 21 14.33 -7.35 -10.02
N SER A 22 13.92 -6.50 -10.96
CA SER A 22 14.33 -5.09 -10.98
C SER A 22 13.46 -4.15 -10.15
N SER A 23 12.18 -4.46 -9.95
CA SER A 23 11.21 -3.51 -9.39
C SER A 23 10.11 -4.13 -8.52
N GLY A 24 10.15 -5.44 -8.30
CA GLY A 24 9.20 -6.17 -7.47
C GLY A 24 9.37 -5.85 -5.99
N VAL A 25 8.23 -5.65 -5.33
CA VAL A 25 8.17 -5.49 -3.88
C VAL A 25 7.26 -6.59 -3.32
N LEU A 26 7.85 -7.52 -2.57
CA LEU A 26 7.12 -8.52 -1.80
C LEU A 26 6.76 -7.97 -0.43
N ASN A 27 5.53 -8.24 -0.01
CA ASN A 27 5.03 -7.89 1.30
C ASN A 27 4.06 -8.98 1.81
N ARG A 28 3.40 -8.77 2.95
CA ARG A 28 2.50 -9.78 3.54
C ARG A 28 1.32 -10.15 2.63
N ASP A 29 0.80 -9.21 1.85
CA ASP A 29 -0.40 -9.38 1.04
C ASP A 29 -0.09 -9.89 -0.37
N GLY A 30 1.16 -9.78 -0.85
CA GLY A 30 1.60 -10.35 -2.11
C GLY A 30 2.79 -9.64 -2.77
N LEU A 31 2.81 -9.66 -4.10
CA LEU A 31 3.82 -8.99 -4.93
C LEU A 31 3.22 -7.76 -5.61
N ALA A 32 3.97 -6.67 -5.65
CA ALA A 32 3.58 -5.44 -6.31
C ALA A 32 4.66 -4.94 -7.28
N LEU A 33 4.21 -4.38 -8.41
CA LEU A 33 5.04 -3.80 -9.46
C LEU A 33 4.53 -2.39 -9.77
N TRP A 34 5.25 -1.37 -9.31
CA TRP A 34 4.88 0.02 -9.52
C TRP A 34 5.30 0.55 -10.90
N ARG A 35 4.40 1.29 -11.54
CA ARG A 35 4.65 2.03 -12.80
C ARG A 35 4.17 3.47 -12.70
N GLU A 36 5.09 4.37 -13.04
CA GLU A 36 4.79 5.79 -13.14
C GLU A 36 3.91 6.03 -14.37
N ALA A 37 2.92 6.93 -14.25
CA ALA A 37 2.08 7.29 -15.39
C ALA A 37 2.96 7.88 -16.50
N GLY A 38 2.84 7.35 -17.72
CA GLY A 38 3.64 7.80 -18.86
C GLY A 38 5.14 7.48 -18.70
N CYS A 39 5.49 6.28 -18.21
CA CYS A 39 6.87 5.85 -17.96
C CYS A 39 7.83 5.80 -19.16
N GLY A 40 7.39 6.29 -20.33
CA GLY A 40 8.15 6.35 -21.58
C GLY A 40 8.26 5.00 -22.27
N GLU A 41 8.85 5.01 -23.47
CA GLU A 41 9.00 3.83 -24.33
C GLU A 41 9.89 2.71 -23.75
N TRP A 42 10.73 3.04 -22.76
CA TRP A 42 11.77 2.15 -22.23
C TRP A 42 11.32 1.31 -21.03
N LYS A 43 10.10 1.51 -20.53
CA LYS A 43 9.55 0.78 -19.39
C LYS A 43 8.17 0.25 -19.72
N ALA A 44 7.95 -1.03 -19.44
CA ALA A 44 6.63 -1.63 -19.58
C ALA A 44 5.63 -0.92 -18.67
N THR A 45 4.52 -0.49 -19.24
CA THR A 45 3.32 0.03 -18.56
C THR A 45 2.66 -1.04 -17.71
N ALA A 46 1.74 -0.65 -16.81
CA ALA A 46 0.98 -1.62 -16.03
C ALA A 46 0.12 -2.54 -16.91
N ALA A 47 -0.41 -2.01 -18.01
CA ALA A 47 -1.19 -2.77 -18.99
C ALA A 47 -0.34 -3.84 -19.71
N GLU A 48 0.87 -3.49 -20.16
CA GLU A 48 1.78 -4.45 -20.82
C GLU A 48 2.23 -5.56 -19.86
N ILE A 49 2.50 -5.22 -18.59
CA ILE A 49 2.77 -6.22 -17.55
C ILE A 49 1.55 -7.12 -17.35
N GLY A 50 0.36 -6.53 -17.32
CA GLY A 50 -0.90 -7.27 -17.23
C GLY A 50 -1.05 -8.30 -18.35
N GLN A 51 -0.85 -7.90 -19.60
CA GLN A 51 -0.91 -8.80 -20.76
C GLN A 51 0.09 -9.95 -20.67
N ASP A 52 1.32 -9.68 -20.19
CA ASP A 52 2.30 -10.73 -19.95
C ASP A 52 1.86 -11.68 -18.83
N LEU A 53 1.20 -11.19 -17.78
CA LEU A 53 0.65 -12.02 -16.71
C LEU A 53 -0.56 -12.84 -17.18
N GLU A 54 -1.42 -12.30 -18.05
CA GLU A 54 -2.52 -13.04 -18.68
C GLU A 54 -1.99 -14.23 -19.50
N LEU A 55 -0.94 -14.01 -20.31
CA LEU A 55 -0.29 -15.07 -21.08
C LEU A 55 0.34 -16.16 -20.20
N LEU A 56 0.70 -15.83 -18.97
CA LEU A 56 1.26 -16.74 -17.98
C LEU A 56 0.20 -17.33 -17.05
N GLU A 57 -1.07 -16.96 -17.23
CA GLU A 57 -2.20 -17.40 -16.40
C GLU A 57 -2.00 -17.06 -14.91
N VAL A 58 -1.43 -15.88 -14.64
CA VAL A 58 -1.19 -15.38 -13.27
C VAL A 58 -2.24 -14.31 -12.95
N PRO A 59 -3.14 -14.55 -11.97
CA PRO A 59 -4.12 -13.54 -11.54
C PRO A 59 -3.45 -12.27 -11.04
N TYR A 60 -4.00 -11.11 -11.41
CA TYR A 60 -3.50 -9.82 -10.95
C TYR A 60 -4.62 -8.77 -10.89
N THR A 61 -4.32 -7.67 -10.21
CA THR A 61 -5.13 -6.45 -10.24
C THR A 61 -4.24 -5.25 -10.53
N ILE A 62 -4.79 -4.23 -11.19
CA ILE A 62 -4.12 -2.94 -11.37
C ILE A 62 -4.85 -1.93 -10.51
N VAL A 63 -4.11 -1.27 -9.61
CA VAL A 63 -4.66 -0.23 -8.75
C VAL A 63 -3.96 1.10 -9.00
N THR A 64 -4.68 2.21 -8.82
CA THR A 64 -4.01 3.50 -8.64
C THR A 64 -3.35 3.51 -7.27
N ALA A 65 -2.07 3.85 -7.22
CA ALA A 65 -1.37 4.09 -5.97
C ALA A 65 -0.49 5.34 -6.07
N PHE A 66 0.27 5.66 -5.02
CA PHE A 66 0.93 6.98 -4.88
C PHE A 66 2.34 6.87 -4.32
N ARG A 67 3.36 7.21 -5.13
CA ARG A 67 4.77 7.26 -4.72
C ARG A 67 5.16 8.64 -4.22
N PHE A 68 6.13 8.68 -3.31
CA PHE A 68 6.75 9.93 -2.94
C PHE A 68 7.53 10.56 -4.13
N PRO A 69 7.62 11.90 -4.24
CA PRO A 69 8.57 12.57 -5.13
C PRO A 69 10.01 12.11 -4.88
N LEU A 70 10.88 12.15 -5.89
CA LEU A 70 12.30 11.84 -5.67
C LEU A 70 12.93 12.83 -4.67
N ALA A 71 14.05 12.43 -4.06
CA ALA A 71 14.69 13.02 -2.87
C ALA A 71 15.04 14.53 -2.94
N SER A 72 14.76 15.22 -4.03
CA SER A 72 14.95 16.67 -4.22
C SER A 72 13.63 17.48 -4.22
N SER A 73 12.46 16.84 -4.14
CA SER A 73 11.17 17.45 -4.44
C SER A 73 10.11 17.30 -3.35
N TYR A 74 10.48 17.53 -2.08
CA TYR A 74 9.57 17.31 -0.93
C TYR A 74 8.36 18.23 -0.87
N ASN A 75 8.36 19.34 -1.63
CA ASN A 75 7.24 20.27 -1.74
C ASN A 75 6.31 19.91 -2.91
N LYS A 76 6.59 18.83 -3.66
CA LYS A 76 5.76 18.39 -4.79
C LYS A 76 4.68 17.41 -4.33
N PRO A 77 3.52 17.38 -5.00
CA PRO A 77 2.48 16.40 -4.74
C PRO A 77 3.00 14.97 -4.95
N MET A 78 2.37 14.00 -4.29
CA MET A 78 2.67 12.59 -4.51
C MET A 78 2.53 12.22 -5.99
N ARG A 79 3.43 11.37 -6.47
CA ARG A 79 3.43 10.87 -7.84
C ARG A 79 2.37 9.79 -7.96
N ARG A 80 1.30 10.10 -8.68
CA ARG A 80 0.27 9.15 -9.04
C ARG A 80 0.79 8.21 -10.12
N GLY A 81 0.41 6.94 -10.04
CA GLY A 81 0.78 5.90 -10.97
C GLY A 81 -0.03 4.64 -10.69
N GLU A 82 0.37 3.56 -11.33
CA GLU A 82 -0.32 2.28 -11.30
C GLU A 82 0.54 1.23 -10.62
N GLU A 83 -0.08 0.35 -9.85
CA GLU A 83 0.58 -0.78 -9.22
C GLU A 83 -0.11 -2.06 -9.68
N VAL A 84 0.65 -2.94 -10.32
CA VAL A 84 0.20 -4.30 -10.63
C VAL A 84 0.42 -5.16 -9.39
N ARG A 85 -0.64 -5.74 -8.85
CA ARG A 85 -0.62 -6.55 -7.62
C ARG A 85 -1.01 -7.98 -7.92
N ILE A 86 -0.21 -8.91 -7.42
CA ILE A 86 -0.50 -10.35 -7.40
C ILE A 86 -0.70 -10.72 -5.93
N ALA A 87 -1.89 -11.20 -5.58
CA ALA A 87 -2.20 -11.55 -4.19
C ALA A 87 -1.36 -12.74 -3.74
N ARG A 88 -1.10 -12.84 -2.42
CA ARG A 88 -0.26 -13.90 -1.84
C ARG A 88 -0.71 -15.30 -2.22
N GLY A 89 -2.02 -15.55 -2.24
CA GLY A 89 -2.59 -16.83 -2.66
C GLY A 89 -2.27 -17.20 -4.11
N ASP A 90 -2.15 -16.18 -4.97
CA ASP A 90 -1.93 -16.34 -6.41
C ASP A 90 -0.44 -16.41 -6.78
N LEU A 91 0.48 -16.13 -5.84
CA LEU A 91 1.92 -16.20 -6.12
C LEU A 91 2.39 -17.61 -6.51
N THR A 92 1.63 -18.65 -6.15
CA THR A 92 1.90 -20.02 -6.58
C THR A 92 1.85 -20.16 -8.11
N HIS A 93 0.93 -19.46 -8.78
CA HIS A 93 0.86 -19.41 -10.25
C HIS A 93 2.14 -18.84 -10.85
N LEU A 94 2.73 -17.83 -10.18
CA LEU A 94 3.98 -17.21 -10.60
C LEU A 94 5.20 -18.12 -10.35
N THR A 95 5.22 -18.90 -9.26
CA THR A 95 6.35 -19.82 -8.97
C THR A 95 6.54 -20.91 -10.03
N ARG A 96 5.49 -21.26 -10.79
CA ARG A 96 5.60 -22.15 -11.96
C ARG A 96 6.58 -21.61 -13.00
N TRP A 97 6.59 -20.29 -13.17
CA TRP A 97 7.38 -19.58 -14.19
C TRP A 97 8.70 -19.02 -13.64
N MET A 98 8.76 -18.77 -12.34
CA MET A 98 9.94 -18.30 -11.61
C MET A 98 10.13 -19.12 -10.33
N PRO A 99 10.68 -20.36 -10.41
CA PRO A 99 10.81 -21.24 -9.26
C PRO A 99 11.65 -20.66 -8.12
N SER A 100 12.62 -19.79 -8.42
CA SER A 100 13.45 -19.10 -7.42
C SER A 100 12.65 -18.21 -6.47
N LEU A 101 11.43 -17.80 -6.85
CA LEU A 101 10.57 -16.98 -5.99
C LEU A 101 10.00 -17.79 -4.81
N LYS A 102 9.99 -19.12 -4.88
CA LYS A 102 9.36 -19.98 -3.88
C LYS A 102 9.98 -19.83 -2.50
N GLU A 103 11.31 -19.77 -2.42
CA GLU A 103 12.03 -19.55 -1.16
C GLU A 103 11.74 -18.14 -0.62
N THR A 104 11.86 -17.12 -1.47
CA THR A 104 11.59 -15.72 -1.08
C THR A 104 10.16 -15.51 -0.56
N ILE A 105 9.16 -16.21 -1.10
CA ILE A 105 7.77 -16.16 -0.61
C ILE A 105 7.64 -16.83 0.76
N GLY A 106 8.33 -17.95 0.97
CA GLY A 106 8.37 -18.66 2.26
C GLY A 106 9.01 -17.83 3.36
N ASP A 107 9.99 -17.01 3.02
CA ASP A 107 10.75 -16.17 3.97
C ASP A 107 10.04 -14.86 4.38
N ILE A 108 8.86 -14.57 3.83
CA ILE A 108 8.11 -13.34 4.18
C ILE A 108 7.64 -13.44 5.64
N PRO A 109 8.11 -12.56 6.55
CA PRO A 109 7.70 -12.58 7.95
C PRO A 109 6.18 -12.41 8.11
N GLU A 110 5.59 -13.08 9.10
CA GLU A 110 4.15 -12.96 9.39
C GLU A 110 3.74 -11.54 9.81
N ASP A 111 4.68 -10.79 10.41
CA ASP A 111 4.51 -9.41 10.83
C ASP A 111 4.89 -8.39 9.75
N CYS A 112 5.20 -8.85 8.53
CA CYS A 112 5.41 -7.96 7.40
C CYS A 112 4.13 -7.14 7.12
N HIS A 113 4.32 -5.92 6.63
CA HIS A 113 3.21 -5.04 6.30
C HIS A 113 2.48 -5.52 5.03
N GLY A 114 1.17 -5.29 4.98
CA GLY A 114 0.37 -5.49 3.78
C GLY A 114 0.36 -4.26 2.86
N TRP A 115 -0.60 -4.16 1.95
CA TRP A 115 -0.88 -2.97 1.15
C TRP A 115 -1.56 -1.85 1.94
N ALA A 116 -2.08 -2.17 3.12
CA ALA A 116 -2.97 -1.30 3.88
C ALA A 116 -2.30 -0.66 5.10
N PHE A 117 -2.33 0.67 5.18
CA PHE A 117 -2.13 1.36 6.43
C PHE A 117 -3.46 1.44 7.19
N ARG A 118 -3.53 0.69 8.29
CA ARG A 118 -4.70 0.68 9.17
C ARG A 118 -4.76 1.95 10.00
N LEU A 119 -5.93 2.55 10.09
CA LEU A 119 -6.23 3.65 10.99
C LEU A 119 -7.58 3.44 11.67
N PHE A 120 -7.76 4.14 12.78
CA PHE A 120 -8.98 4.17 13.57
C PHE A 120 -9.72 5.47 13.29
N GLN A 121 -10.98 5.37 12.87
CA GLN A 121 -11.80 6.53 12.56
C GLN A 121 -12.95 6.62 13.57
N PRO A 122 -12.92 7.61 14.47
CA PRO A 122 -14.08 7.94 15.30
C PRO A 122 -15.32 8.19 14.46
N ARG A 123 -16.45 7.62 14.88
CA ARG A 123 -17.79 7.90 14.39
C ARG A 123 -18.73 8.07 15.57
N ALA A 124 -19.92 8.63 15.32
CA ALA A 124 -20.92 8.84 16.37
C ALA A 124 -21.34 7.51 17.04
N GLU A 125 -21.39 6.44 16.26
CA GLU A 125 -21.76 5.10 16.69
C GLU A 125 -20.60 4.25 17.24
N GLY A 126 -19.38 4.77 17.22
CA GLY A 126 -18.19 4.08 17.71
C GLY A 126 -16.98 4.16 16.77
N MET A 127 -15.96 3.35 17.05
CA MET A 127 -14.69 3.38 16.32
C MET A 127 -14.73 2.46 15.09
N ALA A 128 -14.50 3.01 13.91
CA ALA A 128 -14.33 2.22 12.68
C ALA A 128 -12.86 1.95 12.38
N ILE A 129 -12.56 0.76 11.89
CA ILE A 129 -11.23 0.44 11.35
C ILE A 129 -11.24 0.71 9.84
N VAL A 130 -10.36 1.58 9.37
CA VAL A 130 -10.23 1.94 7.96
C VAL A 130 -8.85 1.59 7.46
N ASN A 131 -8.78 1.03 6.25
CA ASN A 131 -7.52 0.68 5.60
C ASN A 131 -7.25 1.66 4.46
N LEU A 132 -6.13 2.37 4.53
CA LEU A 132 -5.63 3.17 3.42
C LEU A 132 -4.78 2.30 2.52
N ALA A 133 -5.16 2.18 1.24
CA ALA A 133 -4.32 1.55 0.24
C ALA A 133 -3.08 2.43 0.02
N LEU A 134 -1.95 2.00 0.57
CA LEU A 134 -0.64 2.55 0.25
C LEU A 134 0.03 1.68 -0.82
N LEU A 135 1.10 2.21 -1.41
CA LEU A 135 1.97 1.40 -2.25
C LEU A 135 2.65 0.33 -1.44
N ALA A 136 2.99 -0.79 -2.07
CA ALA A 136 3.65 -1.89 -1.40
C ALA A 136 5.05 -1.57 -0.84
N ASP A 137 5.70 -0.48 -1.26
CA ASP A 137 7.04 -0.09 -0.79
C ASP A 137 7.08 0.66 0.55
N TRP A 138 5.92 0.96 1.14
CA TRP A 138 5.87 1.32 2.56
C TRP A 138 6.17 0.06 3.42
N PRO A 139 6.82 0.16 4.60
CA PRO A 139 7.18 1.35 5.36
C PRO A 139 8.62 1.86 5.11
N ALA A 140 9.34 1.39 4.09
CA ALA A 140 10.75 1.76 3.87
C ALA A 140 10.97 3.26 3.63
N TRP A 141 9.90 4.04 3.49
CA TRP A 141 9.97 5.49 3.39
C TRP A 141 10.58 6.13 4.65
N SER A 142 11.36 7.19 4.46
CA SER A 142 11.85 8.03 5.55
C SER A 142 10.71 8.74 6.27
N LYS A 143 10.94 9.17 7.52
CA LYS A 143 9.97 9.98 8.30
C LYS A 143 9.51 11.24 7.55
N LYS A 144 10.41 11.85 6.77
CA LYS A 144 10.09 13.04 5.95
C LYS A 144 9.06 12.73 4.86
N GLN A 145 9.18 11.56 4.23
CA GLN A 145 8.22 11.08 3.22
C GLN A 145 6.89 10.71 3.87
N ALA A 146 6.93 10.05 5.03
CA ALA A 146 5.74 9.77 5.83
C ALA A 146 4.97 11.03 6.22
N ARG A 147 5.69 12.09 6.65
CA ARG A 147 5.10 13.38 6.98
C ARG A 147 4.31 13.96 5.81
N ALA A 148 4.92 13.99 4.63
CA ALA A 148 4.27 14.53 3.44
C ALA A 148 3.14 13.64 2.89
N ALA A 149 3.13 12.33 3.20
CA ALA A 149 2.00 11.44 2.95
C ALA A 149 0.88 11.56 4.02
N GLY A 150 1.08 12.38 5.06
CA GLY A 150 0.14 12.51 6.18
C GLY A 150 0.08 11.27 7.06
N LEU A 151 1.19 10.55 7.20
CA LEU A 151 1.34 9.32 8.01
C LEU A 151 2.08 9.58 9.34
N VAL A 152 2.19 10.83 9.76
CA VAL A 152 2.72 11.22 11.07
C VAL A 152 1.62 11.88 11.89
N CYS A 153 1.75 11.86 13.21
CA CYS A 153 0.84 12.55 14.11
C CYS A 153 0.89 14.06 13.84
N ALA A 154 -0.27 14.67 13.62
CA ALA A 154 -0.40 16.09 13.36
C ALA A 154 -0.03 16.97 14.57
N GLU A 155 -0.07 16.43 15.80
CA GLU A 155 0.24 17.17 17.03
C GLU A 155 1.73 17.08 17.43
N CYS A 156 2.29 15.87 17.44
CA CYS A 156 3.64 15.62 17.97
C CYS A 156 4.63 15.09 16.93
N ASP A 157 4.25 15.02 15.65
CA ASP A 157 5.08 14.55 14.55
C ASP A 157 5.59 13.10 14.72
N TYR A 158 4.96 12.30 15.59
CA TYR A 158 5.32 10.90 15.76
C TYR A 158 5.05 10.08 14.48
N ASP A 159 5.94 9.15 14.15
CA ASP A 159 5.78 8.29 12.97
C ASP A 159 4.78 7.17 13.23
N LEU A 160 3.55 7.32 12.72
CA LEU A 160 2.43 6.43 13.02
C LEU A 160 2.52 5.08 12.29
N ARG A 161 3.53 4.89 11.44
CA ARG A 161 3.79 3.61 10.79
C ARG A 161 4.41 2.60 11.75
N LYS A 162 4.87 3.05 12.94
CA LYS A 162 5.36 2.19 14.03
C LYS A 162 4.21 1.48 14.74
N PHE A 163 3.51 0.62 14.02
CA PHE A 163 2.31 -0.12 14.44
C PHE A 163 2.48 -0.99 15.71
N LYS A 164 3.71 -1.39 16.06
CA LYS A 164 3.99 -2.14 17.29
C LYS A 164 3.85 -1.29 18.56
N ASP A 165 3.77 0.04 18.43
CA ASP A 165 3.50 0.96 19.53
C ASP A 165 1.99 1.13 19.71
N GLU A 166 1.39 0.24 20.50
CA GLU A 166 -0.05 0.21 20.78
C GLU A 166 -0.55 1.47 21.50
N THR A 167 0.35 2.22 22.14
CA THR A 167 -0.02 3.48 22.80
C THR A 167 -0.20 4.63 21.81
N ARG A 168 0.40 4.51 20.61
CA ARG A 168 0.44 5.57 19.58
C ARG A 168 -0.17 5.14 18.26
N LEU A 169 -1.24 4.34 18.33
CA LEU A 169 -2.03 3.95 17.16
C LEU A 169 -2.55 5.17 16.39
N PRO A 170 -2.70 5.08 15.05
CA PRO A 170 -3.17 6.18 14.20
C PRO A 170 -4.69 6.36 14.23
N TYR A 171 -5.15 7.55 14.60
CA TYR A 171 -6.56 7.96 14.57
C TYR A 171 -6.81 9.05 13.51
N ASP A 172 -7.84 8.92 12.67
CA ASP A 172 -8.28 9.96 11.73
C ASP A 172 -9.20 10.97 12.44
N ILE A 173 -8.58 11.96 13.09
CA ILE A 173 -9.24 13.04 13.85
C ILE A 173 -9.39 14.26 12.94
N ARG A 174 -10.55 14.38 12.30
CA ARG A 174 -10.80 15.45 11.32
C ARG A 174 -11.20 16.74 12.02
N LEU A 175 -10.68 17.85 11.51
CA LEU A 175 -11.04 19.16 12.04
C LEU A 175 -12.48 19.52 11.63
N PRO A 176 -13.29 20.12 12.52
CA PRO A 176 -14.65 20.56 12.20
C PRO A 176 -14.72 21.49 10.97
N GLU A 177 -13.71 22.34 10.77
CA GLU A 177 -13.64 23.28 9.65
C GLU A 177 -13.25 22.57 8.33
N ARG A 178 -12.73 21.35 8.40
CA ARG A 178 -12.26 20.55 7.25
C ARG A 178 -12.63 19.06 7.39
N PRO A 179 -13.92 18.71 7.48
CA PRO A 179 -14.38 17.36 7.82
C PRO A 179 -14.12 16.32 6.71
N LYS A 180 -13.75 16.77 5.51
CA LYS A 180 -13.38 15.90 4.37
C LYS A 180 -11.88 15.64 4.27
N THR A 181 -11.07 16.39 5.01
CA THR A 181 -9.61 16.27 4.95
C THR A 181 -9.14 15.34 6.06
N ARG A 182 -8.46 14.25 5.68
CA ARG A 182 -7.84 13.33 6.62
C ARG A 182 -6.81 14.05 7.46
N ARG A 183 -6.81 13.78 8.76
CA ARG A 183 -5.80 14.28 9.71
C ARG A 183 -5.52 13.21 10.73
N LEU A 184 -4.28 12.69 10.73
CA LEU A 184 -3.92 11.64 11.66
C LEU A 184 -3.37 12.22 12.98
N ALA A 185 -3.83 11.70 14.10
CA ALA A 185 -3.26 11.92 15.43
C ALA A 185 -2.89 10.58 16.07
N CYS A 186 -1.88 10.54 16.95
CA CYS A 186 -1.60 9.33 17.74
C CYS A 186 -2.57 9.25 18.93
N GLY A 187 -2.83 8.03 19.40
CA GLY A 187 -3.71 7.77 20.55
C GLY A 187 -3.45 8.69 21.75
N GLN A 188 -2.19 8.84 22.16
CA GLN A 188 -1.81 9.74 23.27
C GLN A 188 -2.17 11.21 23.06
N CYS A 189 -2.19 11.70 21.82
CA CYS A 189 -2.48 13.11 21.53
C CYS A 189 -3.96 13.40 21.30
N CYS A 190 -4.80 12.38 21.15
CA CYS A 190 -6.22 12.54 20.85
C CYS A 190 -7.13 11.73 21.77
N ASP A 191 -6.62 11.33 22.93
CA ASP A 191 -7.29 10.45 23.88
C ASP A 191 -7.95 9.23 23.22
N HIS A 192 -7.18 8.52 22.39
CA HIS A 192 -7.67 7.36 21.63
C HIS A 192 -8.94 7.63 20.78
N GLY A 193 -9.16 8.90 20.41
CA GLY A 193 -10.32 9.36 19.65
C GLY A 193 -11.63 9.39 20.43
N LEU A 194 -11.60 9.21 21.76
CA LEU A 194 -12.79 9.22 22.62
C LEU A 194 -13.50 10.59 22.58
N ASP A 195 -12.74 11.67 22.76
CA ASP A 195 -13.26 13.05 22.69
C ASP A 195 -13.99 13.33 21.37
N GLU A 196 -13.43 12.85 20.25
CA GLU A 196 -14.01 13.06 18.93
C GLU A 196 -15.28 12.21 18.74
N MET A 197 -15.33 10.99 19.27
CA MET A 197 -16.56 10.19 19.26
C MET A 197 -17.67 10.86 20.06
N GLU A 198 -17.37 11.39 21.26
CA GLU A 198 -18.35 12.10 22.08
C GLU A 198 -18.90 13.33 21.34
N ARG A 199 -18.01 14.14 20.75
CA ARG A 199 -18.40 15.30 19.94
C ARG A 199 -19.31 14.91 18.78
N LEU A 200 -19.00 13.82 18.07
CA LEU A 200 -19.81 13.32 16.95
C LEU A 200 -21.17 12.77 17.42
N ALA A 201 -21.22 12.08 18.57
CA ALA A 201 -22.46 11.60 19.17
C ALA A 201 -23.40 12.77 19.51
N GLN A 202 -22.87 13.82 20.16
CA GLN A 202 -23.63 15.03 20.49
C GLN A 202 -24.22 15.71 19.24
N LEU A 203 -23.48 15.77 18.14
CA LEU A 203 -23.96 16.35 16.87
C LEU A 203 -25.06 15.53 16.19
N THR A 204 -25.13 14.23 16.44
CA THR A 204 -26.14 13.33 15.84
C THR A 204 -27.41 13.20 16.69
N GLY A 205 -27.46 13.86 17.85
CA GLY A 205 -28.66 13.94 18.69
C GLY A 205 -29.07 12.61 19.36
N LYS A 206 -28.17 11.61 19.41
CA LYS A 206 -28.39 10.40 20.19
C LYS A 206 -27.70 10.56 21.55
N PRO A 207 -28.44 10.67 22.67
CA PRO A 207 -27.85 10.53 23.98
C PRO A 207 -27.34 9.09 24.15
N SER A 208 -26.17 8.98 24.80
CA SER A 208 -25.49 7.75 25.18
C SER A 208 -26.32 6.83 26.08
#